data_AF-A0A382IVY4-F1
#
_entry.id   AF-A0A382IVY4-F1
#
_cell.length_a   1.000
_cell.length_b   1.000
_cell.length_c   1.000
_cell.angle_alpha   90.00
_cell.angle_beta   90.00
_cell.angle_gamma   90.00
#
_symmetry.space_group_name_H-M   'P 1'
#
loop_
_entity.id
_entity.type
_entity.pdbx_description
1 polymer ?
#
loop_
_entity_poly.entity_id
_entity_poly.type
_entity_poly.pdbx_seq_one_letter_code
_entity_poly.pdbx_strand_id
1 'polypeptide(L)'
;LWDNEFPVAVHAIAAPLKGISRQLQECKSKGKNLYLINESVRYIQWRTDYKEDGAFKHLEQDPQDVILKNGKYVLLPKTWNERRLGHTLSIQWVVDQLQ
;
A
#
# COMPACT_ATOMS: atom_id res chain seq x y z
N LEU A 1 -17.56 -7.30 -4.79
CA LEU A 1 -16.97 -5.96 -4.62
C LEU A 1 -17.57 -5.39 -3.33
N TRP A 2 -17.23 -4.18 -2.89
CA TRP A 2 -18.07 -3.50 -1.90
C TRP A 2 -19.25 -2.89 -2.67
N ASP A 3 -20.44 -3.45 -2.46
CA ASP A 3 -21.65 -3.13 -3.24
C ASP A 3 -22.73 -2.47 -2.38
N ASN A 4 -22.37 -2.06 -1.15
CA ASN A 4 -23.27 -1.34 -0.23
C ASN A 4 -23.18 0.18 -0.43
N GLU A 5 -24.27 0.87 -0.17
CA GLU A 5 -24.35 2.34 -0.21
C GLU A 5 -23.61 3.01 0.96
N PHE A 6 -23.34 2.28 2.04
CA PHE A 6 -22.61 2.82 3.19
C PHE A 6 -21.15 3.14 2.80
N PRO A 7 -20.71 4.42 2.87
CA PRO A 7 -19.37 4.80 2.48
C PRO A 7 -18.32 4.22 3.43
N VAL A 8 -17.22 3.69 2.88
CA VAL A 8 -16.11 3.14 3.67
C VAL A 8 -14.80 3.82 3.31
N ALA A 9 -14.00 4.14 4.32
CA ALA A 9 -12.62 4.59 4.12
C ALA A 9 -11.66 3.41 4.32
N VAL A 10 -10.75 3.20 3.36
CA VAL A 10 -9.74 2.15 3.41
C VAL A 10 -8.36 2.78 3.33
N HIS A 11 -7.54 2.53 4.34
CA HIS A 11 -6.13 2.94 4.38
C HIS A 11 -5.25 1.69 4.30
N ALA A 12 -4.69 1.43 3.13
CA ALA A 12 -3.73 0.36 2.92
C ALA A 12 -2.32 0.89 3.15
N ILE A 13 -1.54 0.26 4.02
CA ILE A 13 -0.21 0.73 4.42
C ILE A 13 0.83 -0.27 3.94
N ALA A 14 1.82 0.21 3.19
CA ALA A 14 2.91 -0.59 2.64
C ALA A 14 2.45 -1.87 1.90
N ALA A 15 1.30 -1.80 1.21
CA ALA A 15 0.66 -2.98 0.63
C ALA A 15 1.29 -3.37 -0.73
N PRO A 16 1.76 -4.62 -0.91
CA PRO A 16 2.40 -5.08 -2.15
C PRO A 16 1.35 -5.49 -3.21
N LEU A 17 0.50 -4.55 -3.65
CA LEU A 17 -0.62 -4.83 -4.55
C LEU A 17 -0.20 -5.37 -5.92
N LYS A 18 0.98 -5.01 -6.41
CA LYS A 18 1.54 -5.54 -7.66
C LYS A 18 1.91 -7.02 -7.54
N GLY A 19 1.97 -7.53 -6.31
CA GLY A 19 2.39 -8.88 -5.97
C GLY A 19 3.89 -8.96 -5.73
N ILE A 20 4.30 -10.02 -5.04
CA ILE A 20 5.70 -10.39 -4.83
C ILE A 20 5.90 -11.82 -5.34
N SER A 21 7.06 -12.11 -5.94
CA SER A 21 7.37 -13.43 -6.49
C SER A 21 7.46 -14.53 -5.42
N ARG A 22 7.74 -14.17 -4.16
CA ARG A 22 7.80 -15.06 -2.99
C ARG A 22 6.40 -15.45 -2.47
N GLN A 23 5.43 -15.64 -3.35
CA GLN A 23 4.13 -16.19 -2.97
C GLN A 23 4.28 -17.69 -2.74
N LEU A 24 3.75 -18.20 -1.62
CA LEU A 24 3.58 -19.63 -1.41
C LEU A 24 2.84 -20.20 -2.62
N GLN A 25 3.26 -21.37 -3.14
CA GLN A 25 2.64 -22.01 -4.32
C GLN A 25 1.11 -22.14 -4.20
N GLU A 26 0.59 -22.19 -2.97
CA GLU A 26 -0.83 -22.30 -2.64
C GLU A 26 -1.60 -20.97 -2.79
N CYS A 27 -0.93 -19.82 -2.66
CA CYS A 27 -1.52 -18.52 -2.89
C CYS A 27 -1.43 -18.14 -4.38
N LYS A 28 -2.43 -18.58 -5.16
CA LYS A 28 -2.56 -18.26 -6.60
C LYS A 28 -2.89 -16.79 -6.90
N SER A 29 -2.99 -15.92 -5.89
CA SER A 29 -3.40 -14.53 -6.09
C SER A 29 -2.26 -13.72 -6.73
N LYS A 30 -2.23 -13.71 -8.06
CA LYS A 30 -1.36 -12.80 -8.81
C LYS A 30 -1.76 -11.37 -8.48
N GLY A 31 -0.78 -10.55 -8.09
CA GLY A 31 -1.00 -9.12 -7.97
C GLY A 31 -1.47 -8.52 -9.29
N LYS A 32 -2.04 -7.32 -9.23
CA LYS A 32 -2.58 -6.63 -10.42
C LYS A 32 -1.85 -5.31 -10.62
N ASN A 33 -1.72 -4.88 -11.87
CA ASN A 33 -1.21 -3.54 -12.18
C ASN A 33 -2.29 -2.45 -12.09
N LEU A 34 -3.57 -2.83 -12.08
CA LEU A 34 -4.71 -1.91 -12.08
C LEU A 34 -5.78 -2.38 -11.08
N TYR A 35 -6.25 -1.45 -10.25
CA TYR A 35 -7.39 -1.64 -9.36
C TYR A 35 -8.46 -0.58 -9.66
N LEU A 36 -9.70 -1.04 -9.84
CA LEU A 36 -10.88 -0.20 -9.94
C LEU A 36 -11.55 -0.16 -8.57
N ILE A 37 -11.58 1.02 -7.95
CA ILE A 37 -12.19 1.23 -6.64
C ILE A 37 -13.62 1.76 -6.84
N ASN A 38 -14.58 1.21 -6.10
CA ASN A 38 -15.96 1.69 -6.11
C ASN A 38 -16.01 3.15 -5.59
N GLU A 39 -16.86 3.99 -6.17
CA GLU A 39 -17.03 5.39 -5.77
C GLU A 39 -17.50 5.56 -4.31
N SER A 40 -18.21 4.57 -3.74
CA SER A 40 -18.57 4.56 -2.32
C SER A 40 -17.39 4.26 -1.39
N VAL A 41 -16.20 3.95 -1.94
CA VAL A 41 -15.00 3.61 -1.17
C VAL A 41 -13.94 4.69 -1.32
N ARG A 42 -13.63 5.38 -0.23
CA ARG A 42 -12.47 6.27 -0.16
C ARG A 42 -11.21 5.45 0.11
N TYR A 43 -10.51 5.05 -0.93
CA TYR A 43 -9.28 4.25 -0.83
C TYR A 43 -8.01 5.12 -0.88
N ILE A 44 -7.11 4.93 0.09
CA ILE A 44 -5.78 5.52 0.13
C ILE A 44 -4.73 4.44 0.36
N GLN A 45 -3.74 4.38 -0.51
CA GLN A 45 -2.55 3.55 -0.33
C GLN A 45 -1.36 4.40 0.13
N TRP A 46 -0.88 4.15 1.34
CA TRP A 46 0.32 4.75 1.89
C TRP A 46 1.53 3.90 1.50
N ARG A 47 2.35 4.42 0.58
CA ARG A 47 3.51 3.71 0.02
C ARG A 47 4.75 4.08 0.80
N THR A 48 5.47 3.10 1.33
CA THR A 48 6.84 3.32 1.79
C THR A 48 7.74 3.57 0.59
N ASP A 49 8.86 4.27 0.78
CA ASP A 49 9.94 4.22 -0.21
C ASP A 49 10.46 2.77 -0.24
N TYR A 50 10.16 2.04 -1.31
CA TYR A 50 10.44 0.61 -1.37
C TYR A 50 11.93 0.28 -1.23
N LYS A 51 12.83 1.22 -1.56
CA LYS A 51 14.29 1.03 -1.38
C LYS A 51 14.72 1.16 0.06
N GLU A 52 13.95 1.87 0.87
CA GLU A 52 14.15 2.02 2.31
C GLU A 52 13.29 1.02 3.12
N ASP A 53 12.28 0.41 2.51
CA ASP A 53 11.44 -0.59 3.15
C ASP A 53 12.19 -1.91 3.30
N GLY A 54 12.41 -2.36 4.55
CA GLY A 54 13.10 -3.61 4.84
C GLY A 54 12.48 -4.86 4.20
N ALA A 55 11.17 -4.85 3.93
CA ALA A 55 10.46 -5.94 3.27
C ALA A 55 10.60 -5.91 1.74
N PHE A 56 10.83 -4.73 1.15
CA PHE A 56 10.80 -4.52 -0.31
C PHE A 56 12.14 -4.13 -0.93
N LYS A 57 13.12 -3.66 -0.16
CA LYS A 57 14.40 -3.10 -0.65
C LYS A 57 15.26 -4.03 -1.50
N HIS A 58 14.99 -5.33 -1.46
CA HIS A 58 15.68 -6.35 -2.23
C HIS A 58 14.89 -6.85 -3.45
N LEU A 59 13.72 -6.27 -3.70
CA LEU A 59 12.92 -6.56 -4.90
C LEU A 59 13.42 -5.71 -6.07
N GLU A 60 13.40 -6.30 -7.27
CA GLU A 60 13.80 -5.61 -8.50
C GLU A 60 12.83 -4.48 -8.88
N GLN A 61 11.56 -4.62 -8.50
CA GLN A 61 10.49 -3.68 -8.81
C GLN A 61 9.73 -3.33 -7.52
N ASP A 62 9.23 -2.09 -7.44
CA ASP A 62 8.36 -1.67 -6.36
C ASP A 62 7.05 -2.47 -6.39
N PRO A 63 6.78 -3.33 -5.38
CA PRO A 63 5.57 -4.13 -5.36
C PRO A 63 4.32 -3.30 -5.02
N GLN A 64 4.48 -2.03 -4.67
CA GLN A 64 3.40 -1.11 -4.34
C GLN A 64 2.95 -0.30 -5.58
N ASP A 65 3.74 -0.31 -6.65
CA ASP A 65 3.51 0.51 -7.84
C ASP A 65 2.44 -0.07 -8.75
N VAL A 66 1.20 0.35 -8.49
CA VAL A 66 -0.01 -0.01 -9.24
C VAL A 66 -0.84 1.23 -9.57
N ILE A 67 -1.69 1.12 -10.59
CA ILE A 67 -2.68 2.13 -10.95
C ILE A 67 -3.92 1.93 -10.08
N LEU A 68 -4.35 2.99 -9.38
CA LEU A 68 -5.59 3.02 -8.58
C LEU A 68 -6.59 3.96 -9.27
N LYS A 69 -7.62 3.42 -9.94
CA LYS A 69 -8.73 4.23 -10.46
C LYS A 69 -9.72 4.48 -9.33
N ASN A 70 -10.13 5.74 -9.15
CA ASN A 70 -10.96 6.21 -8.04
C ASN A 70 -10.34 5.98 -6.64
N GLY A 71 -9.03 5.73 -6.58
CA GLY A 71 -8.26 5.67 -5.34
C GLY A 71 -7.12 6.68 -5.36
N LYS A 72 -6.47 6.86 -4.22
CA LYS A 72 -5.29 7.74 -4.08
C LYS A 72 -4.11 6.95 -3.53
N TYR A 73 -2.90 7.45 -3.76
CA TYR A 73 -1.73 7.02 -3.03
C TYR A 73 -1.02 8.22 -2.41
N VAL A 74 -0.28 7.96 -1.34
CA VAL A 74 0.63 8.91 -0.71
C VAL A 74 1.98 8.22 -0.56
N LEU A 75 3.04 8.82 -1.10
CA LEU A 75 4.40 8.36 -0.85
C LEU A 75 4.86 8.93 0.50
N LEU A 76 5.26 8.03 1.39
CA LEU A 76 5.75 8.36 2.71
C LEU A 76 7.18 8.95 2.63
N PRO A 77 7.57 9.82 3.58
CA PRO A 77 8.95 10.28 3.65
C PRO A 77 9.89 9.10 3.91
N LYS A 78 11.15 9.21 3.50
CA LYS A 78 12.16 8.15 3.76
C LYS A 78 12.45 7.97 5.24
N THR A 79 12.32 9.04 6.02
CA THR A 79 12.64 9.10 7.44
C THR A 79 11.58 9.84 8.23
N TRP A 80 11.42 9.45 9.49
CA TRP A 80 10.59 10.12 10.48
C TRP A 80 11.24 9.98 11.85
N ASN A 81 11.36 11.09 12.59
CA ASN A 81 12.08 11.14 13.88
C ASN A 81 13.49 10.54 13.78
N GLU A 82 14.24 10.92 12.73
CA GLU A 82 15.61 10.46 12.42
C GLU A 82 15.74 8.95 12.14
N ARG A 83 14.63 8.22 12.12
CA ARG A 83 14.58 6.79 11.83
C ARG A 83 14.09 6.54 10.41
N ARG A 84 14.60 5.50 9.78
CA ARG A 84 14.10 5.02 8.49
C ARG A 84 12.63 4.63 8.59
N LEU A 85 11.78 5.22 7.75
CA LEU A 85 10.35 4.94 7.70
C LEU A 85 10.07 3.72 6.81
N GLY A 86 10.42 2.55 7.32
CA GLY A 86 10.14 1.27 6.67
C GLY A 86 8.75 0.70 7.02
N HIS A 87 8.52 -0.56 6.64
CA HIS A 87 7.24 -1.25 6.73
C HIS A 87 6.47 -1.13 8.06
N THR A 88 7.15 -1.27 9.20
CA THR A 88 6.46 -1.26 10.52
C THR A 88 6.23 0.15 11.00
N LEU A 89 7.23 1.04 10.85
CA LEU A 89 7.15 2.41 11.35
C LEU A 89 6.14 3.25 10.55
N SER A 90 5.90 2.89 9.29
CA SER A 90 4.86 3.52 8.46
C SER A 90 3.46 3.39 9.04
N ILE A 91 3.15 2.33 9.80
CA ILE A 91 1.85 2.18 10.46
C ILE A 91 1.64 3.30 11.47
N GLN A 92 2.64 3.56 12.32
CA GLN A 92 2.58 4.63 13.32
C GLN A 92 2.46 6.00 12.66
N TRP A 93 3.29 6.26 11.65
CA TRP A 93 3.26 7.54 10.93
C TRP A 93 1.88 7.79 10.30
N VAL A 94 1.29 6.79 9.66
CA VAL A 94 -0.04 6.93 9.04
C VAL A 94 -1.10 7.19 10.10
N VAL A 95 -1.07 6.48 11.24
CA VAL A 95 -2.00 6.73 12.34
C VAL A 95 -1.89 8.17 12.84
N ASP A 96 -0.68 8.70 12.99
CA ASP A 96 -0.47 10.09 13.42
C ASP A 96 -0.98 11.11 12.39
N GLN A 97 -1.01 10.79 11.09
CA GLN A 97 -1.59 11.67 10.06
C GLN A 97 -3.12 11.61 9.97
N LEU A 98 -3.75 10.62 10.60
CA LEU A 98 -5.20 10.42 10.57
C LEU A 98 -5.92 10.97 11.81
N GLN A 99 -5.16 11.53 12.75
CA GLN A 99 -5.70 12.30 13.88
C GLN A 99 -6.26 13.65 13.40
#